data_AF-A0A3G1L272-F1
#
_entry.id   AF-A0A3G1L272-F1
#
_cell.length_a   1.000
_cell.length_b   1.000
_cell.length_c   1.000
_cell.angle_alpha   90.00
_cell.angle_beta   90.00
_cell.angle_gamma   90.00
#
_symmetry.space_group_name_H-M   'P 1'
#
loop_
_entity.id
_entity.type
_entity.pdbx_description
1 polymer ?
#
loop_
_entity_poly.entity_id
_entity_poly.type
_entity_poly.pdbx_seq_one_letter_code
_entity_poly.pdbx_strand_id
1 'polypeptide(L)'
;MDTDTFKGYLQKVMDEYLSASSQPFAGHAMGELLRKIIPGYIEKLTFINKSRYKVNGSIGKGSWTKYPWIAVLDRNITETTQNGVYIVYLFSEDMQRCYLTLNQGFTKLKNEIGKPGALKKMQDIKTVIRSKVDMRGFNTDSNITLGNEFYEQCTICYRLYQTGNLPHDRELISDLDLMMQIYKDYYAYCVGNKPDESEKPEIGETEKQSGIIEEPETPEMISDYIVKDDIDQIHLFFESKGFVYDKSLLKNFYLALKAKPFVILAGTSGTGKSRLVRLFAEALNATPENRRFKLIAVRPDWSDSTDLLGYRDLNGRFHPGPLTTFLNEARKNSALPYFLCLDEMNLARVEYYFSDVLSAMETRRIDEEGNFRTDTLISSESFAGDEEARHKYGALYLPDNVYIVGTVNMDETTFPFSKKVLDRANTIEFSQIDLQLMPSQTVAPVLGRTLHNSFMKGQFLTLSDCMTSDEIISQTIGELMRINRALNIAGLQVGYRIRDEVCFYTIYNEMFELLPFAHAMDFLLLQKILPRIQGSSSAIKRTLIDLFKICIGNDSATLNPEDISVYENMQQSLPNAIYRFSAEKLVFMMRRYEEDGFTSYWL
;
A
#
# COMPACT_ATOMS: atom_id res chain seq x y z
N MET A 1 -23.23 30.06 -38.78
CA MET A 1 -22.92 30.15 -37.33
C MET A 1 -21.44 29.94 -37.20
N ASP A 2 -20.72 30.77 -36.45
CA ASP A 2 -19.30 30.54 -36.17
C ASP A 2 -19.16 29.21 -35.41
N THR A 3 -18.76 28.16 -36.15
CA THR A 3 -18.67 26.79 -35.64
C THR A 3 -17.48 26.57 -34.72
N ASP A 4 -16.62 27.58 -34.52
CA ASP A 4 -15.43 27.52 -33.66
C ASP A 4 -15.60 28.32 -32.35
N THR A 5 -16.82 28.35 -31.83
CA THR A 5 -17.17 28.98 -30.55
C THR A 5 -17.63 27.92 -29.55
N PHE A 6 -17.44 28.14 -28.25
CA PHE A 6 -17.87 27.19 -27.22
C PHE A 6 -19.38 26.99 -27.23
N LYS A 7 -20.15 28.07 -27.39
CA LYS A 7 -21.59 28.03 -27.64
C LYS A 7 -21.91 27.20 -28.87
N GLY A 8 -21.20 27.42 -29.98
CA GLY A 8 -21.39 26.68 -31.22
C GLY A 8 -21.21 25.17 -31.04
N TYR A 9 -20.20 24.75 -30.27
CA TYR A 9 -19.98 23.34 -29.98
C TYR A 9 -21.09 22.73 -29.11
N LEU A 10 -21.52 23.41 -28.04
CA LEU A 10 -22.61 22.91 -27.19
C LEU A 10 -23.94 22.84 -27.97
N GLN A 11 -24.26 23.87 -28.75
CA GLN A 11 -25.45 23.89 -29.60
C GLN A 11 -25.44 22.75 -30.61
N LYS A 12 -24.28 22.48 -31.24
CA LYS A 12 -24.14 21.38 -32.19
C LYS A 12 -24.39 20.01 -31.54
N VAL A 13 -23.94 19.79 -30.31
CA VAL A 13 -24.28 18.57 -29.56
C VAL A 13 -25.80 18.51 -29.34
N MET A 14 -26.42 19.60 -28.90
CA MET A 14 -27.85 19.64 -28.60
C MET A 14 -28.74 19.40 -29.83
N ASP A 15 -28.33 19.90 -31.00
CA ASP A 15 -29.11 19.80 -32.24
C ASP A 15 -28.91 18.46 -32.97
N GLU A 16 -27.68 17.95 -33.00
CA GLU A 16 -27.31 16.85 -33.88
C GLU A 16 -27.16 15.49 -33.16
N TYR A 17 -27.01 15.46 -31.83
CA TYR A 17 -26.66 14.22 -31.12
C TYR A 17 -27.71 13.10 -31.26
N LEU A 18 -29.01 13.42 -31.22
CA LEU A 18 -30.07 12.42 -31.39
C LEU A 18 -30.01 11.76 -32.77
N SER A 19 -29.80 12.55 -33.83
CA SER A 19 -29.61 12.04 -35.18
C SER A 19 -28.32 11.21 -35.30
N ALA A 20 -27.21 11.71 -34.73
CA ALA A 20 -25.93 11.01 -34.71
C ALA A 20 -26.02 9.66 -33.98
N SER A 21 -26.78 9.57 -32.89
CA SER A 21 -26.92 8.36 -32.07
C SER A 21 -27.63 7.18 -32.79
N SER A 22 -28.31 7.48 -33.91
CA SER A 22 -28.91 6.49 -34.80
C SER A 22 -27.93 5.94 -35.87
N GLN A 23 -26.74 6.53 -35.96
CA GLN A 23 -25.70 6.19 -36.94
C GLN A 23 -24.61 5.31 -36.31
N PRO A 24 -23.71 4.71 -37.12
CA PRO A 24 -22.60 3.92 -36.61
C PRO A 24 -21.73 4.69 -35.60
N PHE A 25 -21.39 4.02 -34.49
CA PHE A 25 -20.67 4.62 -33.35
C PHE A 25 -19.19 4.93 -33.63
N ALA A 26 -18.50 4.04 -34.36
CA ALA A 26 -17.05 4.15 -34.56
C ALA A 26 -16.70 5.25 -35.58
N GLY A 27 -15.77 6.14 -35.21
CA GLY A 27 -15.27 7.20 -36.11
C GLY A 27 -16.25 8.33 -36.41
N HIS A 28 -17.41 8.39 -35.75
CA HIS A 28 -18.42 9.42 -36.01
C HIS A 28 -17.95 10.82 -35.57
N ALA A 29 -18.24 11.85 -36.38
CA ALA A 29 -17.83 13.24 -36.13
C ALA A 29 -18.32 13.80 -34.77
N MET A 30 -19.53 13.45 -34.35
CA MET A 30 -20.05 13.78 -33.01
C MET A 30 -19.18 13.19 -31.88
N GLY A 31 -18.60 12.00 -32.08
CA GLY A 31 -17.66 11.41 -31.13
C GLY A 31 -16.34 12.17 -31.07
N GLU A 32 -15.85 12.68 -32.20
CA GLU A 32 -14.67 13.56 -32.25
C GLU A 32 -14.94 14.92 -31.58
N LEU A 33 -16.12 15.51 -31.81
CA LEU A 33 -16.56 16.75 -31.18
C LEU A 33 -16.50 16.65 -29.65
N LEU A 34 -17.15 15.63 -29.06
CA LEU A 34 -17.18 15.46 -27.61
C LEU A 34 -15.86 14.94 -27.02
N ARG A 35 -15.12 14.05 -27.68
CA ARG A 35 -13.92 13.44 -27.10
C ARG A 35 -12.64 14.26 -27.30
N LYS A 36 -12.60 15.15 -28.30
CA LYS A 36 -11.37 15.87 -28.66
C LYS A 36 -11.58 17.38 -28.79
N ILE A 37 -12.55 17.83 -29.58
CA ILE A 37 -12.68 19.26 -29.92
C ILE A 37 -13.08 20.07 -28.69
N ILE A 38 -14.18 19.70 -28.01
CA ILE A 38 -14.63 20.43 -26.82
C ILE A 38 -13.62 20.32 -25.67
N PRO A 39 -13.09 19.12 -25.32
CA PRO A 39 -12.02 19.02 -24.33
C PRO A 39 -10.80 19.87 -24.67
N GLY A 40 -10.34 19.84 -25.92
CA GLY A 40 -9.20 20.64 -26.38
C GLY A 40 -9.46 22.15 -26.36
N TYR A 41 -10.71 22.59 -26.51
CA TYR A 41 -11.09 23.98 -26.30
C TYR A 41 -11.01 24.36 -24.83
N ILE A 42 -11.62 23.58 -23.94
CA ILE A 42 -11.62 23.85 -22.49
C ILE A 42 -10.20 23.83 -21.93
N GLU A 43 -9.35 22.89 -22.36
CA GLU A 43 -7.96 22.79 -21.92
C GLU A 43 -7.11 24.02 -22.30
N LYS A 44 -7.52 24.81 -23.31
CA LYS A 44 -6.81 26.05 -23.70
C LYS A 44 -7.22 27.26 -22.86
N LEU A 45 -8.27 27.17 -22.04
CA LEU A 45 -8.69 28.26 -21.17
C LEU A 45 -7.63 28.49 -20.08
N THR A 46 -7.30 29.76 -19.83
CA THR A 46 -6.16 30.14 -18.97
C THR A 46 -6.28 29.66 -17.52
N PHE A 47 -7.50 29.50 -17.01
CA PHE A 47 -7.76 29.01 -15.65
C PHE A 47 -7.79 27.48 -15.53
N ILE A 48 -7.61 26.75 -16.65
CA ILE A 48 -7.49 25.29 -16.68
C ILE A 48 -6.02 24.89 -16.72
N ASN A 49 -5.47 24.52 -15.56
CA ASN A 49 -4.12 23.98 -15.49
C ASN A 49 -4.08 22.53 -16.02
N LYS A 50 -3.48 22.31 -17.19
CA LYS A 50 -3.38 20.98 -17.85
C LYS A 50 -2.58 19.93 -17.07
N SER A 51 -1.67 20.33 -16.17
CA SER A 51 -0.93 19.38 -15.33
C SER A 51 -1.77 18.86 -14.18
N ARG A 52 -2.73 19.65 -13.70
CA ARG A 52 -3.66 19.29 -12.60
C ARG A 52 -4.99 18.75 -13.09
N TYR A 53 -5.61 19.39 -14.08
CA TYR A 53 -6.93 19.03 -14.56
C TYR A 53 -6.85 18.24 -15.87
N LYS A 54 -7.75 17.27 -16.04
CA LYS A 54 -7.96 16.49 -17.25
C LYS A 54 -9.37 16.70 -17.74
N VAL A 55 -9.53 17.09 -19.00
CA VAL A 55 -10.86 17.25 -19.60
C VAL A 55 -11.15 16.04 -20.48
N ASN A 56 -12.27 15.36 -20.22
CA ASN A 56 -12.68 14.17 -20.97
C ASN A 56 -14.13 14.31 -21.39
N GLY A 57 -14.44 13.95 -22.63
CA GLY A 57 -15.82 13.75 -23.05
C GLY A 57 -16.14 12.30 -23.37
N SER A 58 -17.41 11.94 -23.26
CA SER A 58 -17.91 10.60 -23.55
C SER A 58 -19.26 10.64 -24.25
N ILE A 59 -19.36 9.83 -25.30
CA ILE A 59 -20.63 9.46 -25.96
C ILE A 59 -20.99 8.00 -25.67
N GLY A 60 -20.40 7.40 -24.63
CA GLY A 60 -20.49 5.97 -24.31
C GLY A 60 -19.24 5.18 -24.71
N LYS A 61 -19.20 3.89 -24.30
CA LYS A 61 -18.08 2.96 -24.51
C LYS A 61 -18.57 1.77 -25.37
N GLY A 62 -18.30 1.82 -26.67
CA GLY A 62 -18.74 0.79 -27.63
C GLY A 62 -20.18 0.94 -28.13
N SER A 63 -21.00 1.77 -27.48
CA SER A 63 -22.36 2.13 -27.90
C SER A 63 -22.70 3.55 -27.46
N TRP A 64 -23.68 4.18 -28.12
CA TRP A 64 -24.15 5.52 -27.79
C TRP A 64 -24.84 5.55 -26.42
N THR A 65 -24.39 6.44 -25.54
CA THR A 65 -25.12 6.75 -24.30
C THR A 65 -26.28 7.69 -24.58
N LYS A 66 -27.34 7.58 -23.79
CA LYS A 66 -28.45 8.56 -23.78
C LYS A 66 -28.04 9.90 -23.16
N TYR A 67 -26.99 9.90 -22.34
CA TYR A 67 -26.52 11.06 -21.58
C TYR A 67 -25.04 11.31 -21.90
N PRO A 68 -24.71 11.95 -23.04
CA PRO A 68 -23.34 12.33 -23.33
C PRO A 68 -22.88 13.38 -22.32
N TRP A 69 -21.57 13.48 -22.11
CA TRP A 69 -21.03 14.37 -21.11
C TRP A 69 -19.60 14.82 -21.39
N ILE A 70 -19.21 15.94 -20.78
CA ILE A 70 -17.84 16.47 -20.77
C ILE A 70 -17.47 16.78 -19.32
N ALA A 71 -16.48 16.08 -18.76
CA ALA A 71 -16.05 16.24 -17.38
C ALA A 71 -14.68 16.93 -17.31
N VAL A 72 -14.53 17.80 -16.31
CA VAL A 72 -13.24 18.36 -15.88
C VAL A 72 -12.87 17.66 -14.57
N LEU A 73 -11.81 16.87 -14.61
CA LEU A 73 -11.38 15.98 -13.54
C LEU A 73 -10.07 16.49 -12.94
N ASP A 74 -9.96 16.53 -11.62
CA ASP A 74 -8.69 16.83 -10.94
C ASP A 74 -7.85 15.55 -10.83
N ARG A 75 -6.69 15.52 -11.50
CA ARG A 75 -5.76 14.37 -11.55
C ARG A 75 -5.21 14.01 -10.17
N ASN A 76 -5.27 14.91 -9.20
CA ASN A 76 -4.79 14.68 -7.84
C ASN A 76 -5.86 14.05 -6.93
N ILE A 77 -7.12 13.96 -7.38
CA ILE A 77 -8.26 13.60 -6.51
C ILE A 77 -9.18 12.56 -7.16
N THR A 78 -9.49 12.73 -8.45
CA THR A 78 -10.57 11.97 -9.11
C THR A 78 -10.19 11.67 -10.56
N GLU A 79 -9.75 10.44 -10.82
CA GLU A 79 -9.37 10.01 -12.17
C GLU A 79 -10.56 9.53 -13.03
N THR A 80 -11.71 9.25 -12.41
CA THR A 80 -12.91 8.73 -13.11
C THR A 80 -14.19 9.36 -12.56
N THR A 81 -15.23 9.47 -13.39
CA THR A 81 -16.57 9.93 -12.99
C THR A 81 -17.35 8.93 -12.12
N GLN A 82 -16.71 7.84 -11.69
CA GLN A 82 -17.35 6.78 -10.89
C GLN A 82 -17.10 6.93 -9.38
N ASN A 83 -16.24 7.87 -8.99
CA ASN A 83 -15.83 8.12 -7.61
C ASN A 83 -15.54 9.61 -7.41
N GLY A 84 -15.68 10.12 -6.19
CA GLY A 84 -15.33 11.52 -5.86
C GLY A 84 -16.31 12.58 -6.38
N VAL A 85 -15.93 13.84 -6.19
CA VAL A 85 -16.67 15.02 -6.66
C VAL A 85 -15.95 15.59 -7.87
N TYR A 86 -16.68 15.96 -8.91
CA TYR A 86 -16.11 16.45 -10.16
C TYR A 86 -17.05 17.42 -10.89
N ILE A 87 -16.49 18.23 -11.79
CA ILE A 87 -17.24 19.14 -12.65
C ILE A 87 -17.63 18.42 -13.93
N VAL A 88 -18.88 18.54 -14.37
CA VAL A 88 -19.34 17.90 -15.59
C VAL A 88 -20.46 18.69 -16.28
N TYR A 89 -20.34 18.84 -17.60
CA TYR A 89 -21.42 19.17 -18.50
C TYR A 89 -22.22 17.91 -18.82
N LEU A 90 -23.48 17.86 -18.42
CA LEU A 90 -24.40 16.74 -18.65
C LEU A 90 -25.52 17.17 -19.59
N PHE A 91 -25.74 16.40 -20.66
CA PHE A 91 -26.84 16.63 -21.60
C PHE A 91 -28.04 15.74 -21.25
N SER A 92 -29.25 16.30 -21.30
CA SER A 92 -30.50 15.57 -21.07
C SER A 92 -30.80 14.57 -22.19
N GLU A 93 -31.58 13.53 -21.90
CA GLU A 93 -31.94 12.48 -22.88
C GLU A 93 -32.54 13.05 -24.18
N ASP A 94 -33.32 14.13 -24.08
CA ASP A 94 -33.96 14.82 -25.20
C ASP A 94 -33.05 15.85 -25.91
N MET A 95 -31.81 16.01 -25.43
CA MET A 95 -30.82 17.02 -25.85
C MET A 95 -31.31 18.48 -25.78
N GLN A 96 -32.46 18.74 -25.13
CA GLN A 96 -33.01 20.10 -24.99
C GLN A 96 -32.32 20.91 -23.89
N ARG A 97 -31.55 20.25 -23.02
CA ARG A 97 -30.89 20.86 -21.86
C ARG A 97 -29.45 20.38 -21.75
N CYS A 98 -28.56 21.30 -21.38
CA CYS A 98 -27.20 21.03 -20.95
C CYS A 98 -27.01 21.63 -19.55
N TYR A 99 -26.45 20.86 -18.63
CA TYR A 99 -26.22 21.29 -17.25
C TYR A 99 -24.73 21.33 -16.97
N LEU A 100 -24.20 22.48 -16.56
CA LEU A 100 -22.89 22.54 -15.89
C LEU A 100 -23.11 22.22 -14.42
N THR A 101 -22.54 21.12 -13.95
CA THR A 101 -22.79 20.59 -12.60
C THR A 101 -21.51 20.35 -11.82
N LEU A 102 -21.60 20.51 -10.50
CA LEU A 102 -20.72 19.84 -9.54
C LEU A 102 -21.42 18.55 -9.11
N ASN A 103 -20.86 17.40 -9.46
CA ASN A 103 -21.52 16.10 -9.34
C ASN A 103 -20.66 15.09 -8.58
N GLN A 104 -21.29 14.00 -8.12
CA GLN A 104 -20.68 12.98 -7.26
C GLN A 104 -20.76 11.59 -7.90
N GLY A 105 -19.69 10.80 -7.76
CA GLY A 105 -19.64 9.43 -8.27
C GLY A 105 -20.44 8.44 -7.43
N PHE A 106 -21.46 7.81 -8.01
CA PHE A 106 -22.39 6.90 -7.30
C PHE A 106 -21.98 5.43 -7.32
N THR A 107 -21.36 4.97 -8.41
CA THR A 107 -21.17 3.54 -8.68
C THR A 107 -20.33 2.84 -7.61
N LYS A 108 -19.23 3.46 -7.17
CA LYS A 108 -18.36 2.89 -6.14
C LYS A 108 -19.06 2.81 -4.78
N LEU A 109 -19.71 3.89 -4.36
CA LEU A 109 -20.50 3.95 -3.12
C LEU A 109 -21.63 2.92 -3.10
N LYS A 110 -22.36 2.75 -4.21
CA LYS A 110 -23.41 1.74 -4.33
C LYS A 110 -22.86 0.32 -4.12
N ASN A 111 -21.69 0.01 -4.67
CA ASN A 111 -21.08 -1.32 -4.57
C ASN A 111 -20.55 -1.61 -3.15
N GLU A 112 -20.15 -0.58 -2.41
CA GLU A 112 -19.60 -0.72 -1.04
C GLU A 112 -20.70 -0.81 0.04
N ILE A 113 -21.77 0.00 -0.05
CA ILE A 113 -22.76 0.16 1.04
C ILE A 113 -24.22 0.00 0.59
N GLY A 114 -24.46 -0.48 -0.62
CA GLY A 114 -25.80 -0.68 -1.19
C GLY A 114 -26.50 0.62 -1.63
N LYS A 115 -27.53 0.50 -2.47
CA LYS A 115 -28.26 1.66 -3.06
C LYS A 115 -28.84 2.61 -1.99
N PRO A 116 -29.54 2.15 -0.92
CA PRO A 116 -30.10 3.05 0.09
C PRO A 116 -29.01 3.79 0.89
N GLY A 117 -27.93 3.09 1.25
CA GLY A 117 -26.81 3.66 1.99
C GLY A 117 -26.05 4.70 1.18
N ALA A 118 -25.80 4.41 -0.10
CA ALA A 118 -25.14 5.33 -1.03
C ALA A 118 -25.96 6.62 -1.24
N LEU A 119 -27.28 6.50 -1.42
CA LEU A 119 -28.16 7.66 -1.58
C LEU A 119 -28.17 8.55 -0.32
N LYS A 120 -28.28 7.95 0.87
CA LYS A 120 -28.23 8.70 2.13
C LYS A 120 -26.91 9.45 2.28
N LYS A 121 -25.78 8.76 2.08
CA LYS A 121 -24.44 9.35 2.19
C LYS A 121 -24.22 10.50 1.20
N MET A 122 -24.77 10.39 -0.01
CA MET A 122 -24.69 11.47 -1.00
C MET A 122 -25.52 12.70 -0.62
N GLN A 123 -26.70 12.50 -0.02
CA GLN A 123 -27.50 13.61 0.52
C GLN A 123 -26.76 14.30 1.67
N ASP A 124 -26.09 13.54 2.53
CA ASP A 124 -25.28 14.08 3.62
C ASP A 124 -24.12 14.93 3.08
N ILE A 125 -23.34 14.40 2.12
CA ILE A 125 -22.23 15.13 1.49
C ILE A 125 -22.74 16.40 0.79
N LYS A 126 -23.84 16.29 0.03
CA LYS A 126 -24.47 17.42 -0.66
C LYS A 126 -24.87 18.52 0.32
N THR A 127 -25.47 18.15 1.45
CA THR A 127 -25.86 19.09 2.50
C THR A 127 -24.65 19.77 3.12
N VAL A 128 -23.60 19.01 3.44
CA VAL A 128 -22.36 19.54 4.01
C VAL A 128 -21.70 20.54 3.07
N ILE A 129 -21.47 20.16 1.81
CA ILE A 129 -20.79 21.03 0.83
C ILE A 129 -21.57 22.33 0.63
N ARG A 130 -22.90 22.25 0.45
CA ARG A 130 -23.75 23.44 0.27
C ARG A 130 -23.76 24.37 1.47
N SER A 131 -23.53 23.85 2.67
CA SER A 131 -23.47 24.67 3.90
C SER A 131 -22.12 25.34 4.13
N LYS A 132 -21.07 24.92 3.40
CA LYS A 132 -19.68 25.29 3.68
C LYS A 132 -18.96 25.97 2.52
N VAL A 133 -19.45 25.77 1.31
CA VAL A 133 -18.88 26.33 0.09
C VAL A 133 -19.91 27.26 -0.53
N ASP A 134 -19.51 28.47 -0.89
CA ASP A 134 -20.37 29.38 -1.63
C ASP A 134 -20.63 28.82 -3.03
N MET A 135 -21.90 28.57 -3.34
CA MET A 135 -22.33 28.05 -4.63
C MET A 135 -22.36 29.12 -5.73
N ARG A 136 -21.95 30.36 -5.46
CA ARG A 136 -21.77 31.47 -6.44
C ARG A 136 -22.97 31.64 -7.38
N GLY A 137 -24.18 31.54 -6.83
CA GLY A 137 -25.43 31.68 -7.58
C GLY A 137 -25.81 30.49 -8.47
N PHE A 138 -25.15 29.33 -8.35
CA PHE A 138 -25.61 28.08 -8.98
C PHE A 138 -26.82 27.51 -8.24
N ASN A 139 -27.74 26.89 -8.99
CA ASN A 139 -28.95 26.30 -8.43
C ASN A 139 -28.61 25.11 -7.53
N THR A 140 -29.32 25.04 -6.40
CA THR A 140 -29.20 23.96 -5.41
C THR A 140 -30.54 23.28 -5.13
N ASP A 141 -31.58 23.60 -5.88
CA ASP A 141 -32.83 22.85 -5.80
C ASP A 141 -32.68 21.42 -6.39
N SER A 142 -33.78 20.70 -6.50
CA SER A 142 -33.84 19.36 -7.09
C SER A 142 -34.60 19.35 -8.42
N ASN A 143 -34.63 20.48 -9.15
CA ASN A 143 -35.40 20.65 -10.39
C ASN A 143 -34.62 20.24 -11.66
N ILE A 144 -33.43 19.64 -11.50
CA ILE A 144 -32.66 19.09 -12.60
C ILE A 144 -33.44 17.96 -13.29
N THR A 145 -33.64 18.11 -14.59
CA THR A 145 -34.38 17.15 -15.44
C THR A 145 -33.46 16.67 -16.55
N LEU A 146 -32.76 15.56 -16.28
CA LEU A 146 -31.85 14.88 -17.22
C LEU A 146 -32.52 13.67 -17.86
N GLY A 147 -33.44 13.00 -17.15
CA GLY A 147 -33.97 11.67 -17.51
C GLY A 147 -33.24 10.53 -16.79
N ASN A 148 -32.27 10.85 -15.93
CA ASN A 148 -31.50 9.87 -15.16
C ASN A 148 -31.50 10.22 -13.67
N GLU A 149 -32.34 9.53 -12.92
CA GLU A 149 -32.54 9.73 -11.49
C GLU A 149 -31.22 9.72 -10.68
N PHE A 150 -30.22 8.92 -11.10
CA PHE A 150 -28.95 8.87 -10.38
C PHE A 150 -28.12 10.14 -10.57
N TYR A 151 -27.96 10.63 -11.80
CA TYR A 151 -27.22 11.88 -12.04
C TYR A 151 -27.91 13.09 -11.38
N GLU A 152 -29.24 13.08 -11.37
CA GLU A 152 -30.06 14.12 -10.74
C GLU A 152 -29.83 14.15 -9.22
N GLN A 153 -29.90 12.99 -8.56
CA GLN A 153 -29.73 12.90 -7.10
C GLN A 153 -28.29 13.20 -6.64
N CYS A 154 -27.28 12.89 -7.45
CA CYS A 154 -25.87 13.11 -7.12
C CYS A 154 -25.42 14.58 -7.29
N THR A 155 -26.22 15.41 -7.95
CA THR A 155 -25.87 16.80 -8.27
C THR A 155 -25.82 17.67 -7.01
N ILE A 156 -24.67 18.29 -6.74
CA ILE A 156 -24.46 19.23 -5.63
C ILE A 156 -24.96 20.62 -6.00
N CYS A 157 -24.57 21.15 -7.15
CA CYS A 157 -25.12 22.40 -7.68
C CYS A 157 -25.05 22.38 -9.20
N TYR A 158 -25.86 23.21 -9.85
CA TYR A 158 -25.90 23.25 -11.30
C TYR A 158 -26.30 24.59 -11.90
N ARG A 159 -25.98 24.77 -13.17
CA ARG A 159 -26.54 25.80 -14.04
C ARG A 159 -27.12 25.17 -15.29
N LEU A 160 -28.30 25.64 -15.69
CA LEU A 160 -29.07 25.10 -16.81
C LEU A 160 -28.86 25.98 -18.06
N TYR A 161 -28.56 25.32 -19.17
CA TYR A 161 -28.59 25.90 -20.51
C TYR A 161 -29.66 25.16 -21.33
N GLN A 162 -30.59 25.91 -21.92
CA GLN A 162 -31.67 25.35 -22.73
C GLN A 162 -31.46 25.65 -24.21
N THR A 163 -31.88 24.73 -25.07
CA THR A 163 -31.84 24.96 -26.52
C THR A 163 -32.61 26.23 -26.89
N GLY A 164 -32.09 27.00 -27.85
CA GLY A 164 -32.66 28.29 -28.24
C GLY A 164 -32.36 29.45 -27.28
N ASN A 165 -31.80 29.19 -26.09
CA ASN A 165 -31.41 30.19 -25.11
C ASN A 165 -30.00 29.92 -24.52
N LEU A 166 -29.06 29.44 -25.35
CA LEU A 166 -27.67 29.28 -24.92
C LEU A 166 -27.00 30.67 -24.79
N PRO A 167 -26.34 30.95 -23.65
CA PRO A 167 -25.63 32.21 -23.47
C PRO A 167 -24.39 32.29 -24.37
N HIS A 168 -23.83 33.48 -24.53
CA HIS A 168 -22.62 33.70 -25.33
C HIS A 168 -21.37 33.10 -24.65
N ASP A 169 -20.31 32.84 -25.43
CA ASP A 169 -19.07 32.21 -24.95
C ASP A 169 -18.49 32.86 -23.69
N ARG A 170 -18.54 34.19 -23.60
CA ARG A 170 -18.03 34.92 -22.43
C ARG A 170 -18.72 34.47 -21.14
N GLU A 171 -20.03 34.25 -21.17
CA GLU A 171 -20.81 33.82 -20.03
C GLU A 171 -20.60 32.32 -19.75
N LEU A 172 -20.60 31.47 -20.79
CA LEU A 172 -20.30 30.03 -20.63
C LEU A 172 -18.92 29.78 -20.01
N ILE A 173 -17.92 30.56 -20.44
CA ILE A 173 -16.54 30.49 -19.91
C ILE A 173 -16.50 31.04 -18.48
N SER A 174 -17.19 32.15 -18.21
CA SER A 174 -17.31 32.72 -16.87
C SER A 174 -17.96 31.72 -15.90
N ASP A 175 -18.98 31.01 -16.35
CA ASP A 175 -19.70 30.04 -15.53
C ASP A 175 -18.83 28.82 -15.24
N LEU A 176 -18.04 28.37 -16.22
CA LEU A 176 -17.05 27.32 -15.99
C LEU A 176 -15.98 27.78 -15.01
N ASP A 177 -15.48 29.02 -15.12
CA ASP A 177 -14.50 29.55 -14.18
C ASP A 177 -15.08 29.64 -12.76
N LEU A 178 -16.30 30.16 -12.59
CA LEU A 178 -17.00 30.16 -11.30
C LEU A 178 -17.16 28.75 -10.74
N MET A 179 -17.52 27.76 -11.57
CA MET A 179 -17.61 26.36 -11.15
C MET A 179 -16.24 25.77 -10.76
N MET A 180 -15.17 26.13 -11.47
CA MET A 180 -13.80 25.78 -11.10
C MET A 180 -13.41 26.40 -9.76
N GLN A 181 -13.84 27.62 -9.46
CA GLN A 181 -13.63 28.25 -8.17
C GLN A 181 -14.47 27.56 -7.07
N ILE A 182 -15.72 27.16 -7.32
CA ILE A 182 -16.52 26.36 -6.38
C ILE A 182 -15.81 25.05 -6.08
N TYR A 183 -15.26 24.39 -7.10
CA TYR A 183 -14.50 23.17 -6.94
C TYR A 183 -13.22 23.38 -6.13
N LYS A 184 -12.50 24.49 -6.35
CA LYS A 184 -11.32 24.87 -5.56
C LYS A 184 -11.69 25.14 -4.10
N ASP A 185 -12.81 25.79 -3.82
CA ASP A 185 -13.26 26.04 -2.45
C ASP A 185 -13.76 24.76 -1.79
N TYR A 186 -14.44 23.88 -2.52
CA TYR A 186 -14.76 22.53 -2.07
C TYR A 186 -13.49 21.76 -1.72
N TYR A 187 -12.47 21.84 -2.58
CA TYR A 187 -11.16 21.25 -2.32
C TYR A 187 -10.52 21.87 -1.09
N ALA A 188 -10.48 23.20 -0.98
CA ALA A 188 -9.94 23.92 0.18
C ALA A 188 -10.74 23.64 1.46
N TYR A 189 -12.04 23.38 1.38
CA TYR A 189 -12.86 22.93 2.50
C TYR A 189 -12.49 21.49 2.91
N CYS A 190 -12.29 20.59 1.94
CA CYS A 190 -11.89 19.21 2.20
C CYS A 190 -10.44 19.08 2.67
N VAL A 191 -9.56 20.00 2.26
CA VAL A 191 -8.15 20.08 2.66
C VAL A 191 -8.01 20.87 3.96
N GLY A 192 -8.64 22.03 4.09
CA GLY A 192 -8.61 22.93 5.25
C GLY A 192 -9.56 22.61 6.41
N ASN A 193 -10.42 21.59 6.31
CA ASN A 193 -11.05 20.92 7.47
C ASN A 193 -10.46 19.53 7.74
N LYS A 194 -9.27 19.23 7.22
CA LYS A 194 -8.28 18.49 8.00
C LYS A 194 -7.49 19.53 8.78
N PRO A 195 -7.18 19.32 10.08
CA PRO A 195 -6.15 20.12 10.70
C PRO A 195 -4.82 19.60 10.17
N ASP A 196 -4.34 20.19 9.08
CA ASP A 196 -2.99 20.76 8.98
C ASP A 196 -2.79 21.43 7.60
N GLU A 197 -1.68 22.16 7.51
CA GLU A 197 -0.95 22.65 6.34
C GLU A 197 -1.19 24.14 6.06
N SER A 198 -0.60 24.96 6.93
CA SER A 198 -0.38 26.38 6.71
C SER A 198 0.52 26.63 5.50
N GLU A 199 -0.02 27.13 4.40
CA GLU A 199 0.79 27.93 3.48
C GLU A 199 0.77 29.39 3.94
N LYS A 200 1.91 29.88 4.43
CA LYS A 200 2.23 31.30 4.25
C LYS A 200 2.48 31.52 2.74
N PRO A 201 1.95 32.61 2.16
CA PRO A 201 2.28 33.02 0.80
C PRO A 201 3.53 33.90 0.81
N GLU A 202 4.30 33.91 -0.28
CA GLU A 202 4.96 35.10 -0.87
C GLU A 202 5.61 34.64 -2.20
N ILE A 203 5.75 35.43 -3.27
CA ILE A 203 6.26 36.80 -3.38
C ILE A 203 5.62 37.50 -4.60
N GLY A 204 5.41 38.81 -4.49
CA GLY A 204 5.38 39.76 -5.61
C GLY A 204 6.24 40.99 -5.34
N GLU A 205 7.37 41.07 -6.06
CA GLU A 205 8.20 42.22 -6.47
C GLU A 205 8.82 43.19 -5.42
N THR A 206 10.17 43.24 -5.46
CA THR A 206 11.08 44.41 -5.39
C THR A 206 10.39 45.77 -5.58
N GLU A 207 10.59 46.83 -4.80
CA GLU A 207 11.62 47.19 -3.81
C GLU A 207 11.02 48.12 -2.74
N LYS A 208 11.26 47.82 -1.46
CA LYS A 208 12.01 48.67 -0.51
C LYS A 208 12.03 48.05 0.89
N GLN A 209 13.24 47.67 1.29
CA GLN A 209 13.73 47.48 2.66
C GLN A 209 13.26 46.24 3.45
N SER A 210 14.06 45.17 3.29
CA SER A 210 14.52 44.20 4.31
C SER A 210 13.51 43.73 5.37
N GLY A 211 12.83 42.62 5.07
CA GLY A 211 12.22 41.71 6.03
C GLY A 211 12.04 40.33 5.37
N ILE A 212 12.65 39.30 5.94
CA ILE A 212 12.69 37.91 5.45
C ILE A 212 11.37 37.22 5.81
N ILE A 213 10.63 36.65 4.84
CA ILE A 213 9.49 35.72 5.07
C ILE A 213 9.57 34.58 4.04
N GLU A 214 9.50 33.33 4.54
CA GLU A 214 9.83 32.04 3.88
C GLU A 214 8.62 31.34 3.21
N GLU A 215 8.91 30.53 2.16
CA GLU A 215 8.02 29.64 1.37
C GLU A 215 7.37 28.52 2.22
N PRO A 216 6.25 27.89 1.80
CA PRO A 216 5.67 26.77 2.55
C PRO A 216 6.38 25.44 2.27
N GLU A 217 6.80 24.80 3.35
CA GLU A 217 7.71 23.65 3.37
C GLU A 217 7.02 22.34 2.95
N THR A 218 7.73 21.54 2.15
CA THR A 218 7.53 20.08 2.06
C THR A 218 7.41 19.48 3.46
N PRO A 219 6.56 18.45 3.71
CA PRO A 219 6.50 17.80 5.02
C PRO A 219 7.91 17.45 5.46
N GLU A 220 8.39 18.13 6.51
CA GLU A 220 9.79 18.14 6.84
C GLU A 220 10.22 16.70 7.14
N MET A 221 11.24 16.23 6.42
CA MET A 221 11.73 14.87 6.61
C MET A 221 12.47 14.81 7.94
N ILE A 222 11.91 14.06 8.89
CA ILE A 222 12.47 13.95 10.23
C ILE A 222 13.67 12.99 10.19
N SER A 223 14.88 13.54 10.38
CA SER A 223 16.10 12.76 10.60
C SER A 223 16.35 12.47 12.08
N ASP A 224 15.88 13.35 12.97
CA ASP A 224 16.14 13.32 14.41
C ASP A 224 14.97 12.65 15.15
N TYR A 225 14.86 11.34 14.98
CA TYR A 225 13.83 10.51 15.59
C TYR A 225 14.37 9.73 16.79
N ILE A 226 13.48 9.32 17.69
CA ILE A 226 13.79 8.40 18.78
C ILE A 226 12.99 7.13 18.50
N VAL A 227 13.69 6.05 18.13
CA VAL A 227 13.03 4.84 17.60
C VAL A 227 11.90 4.32 18.48
N LYS A 228 12.13 4.28 19.80
CA LYS A 228 11.14 3.83 20.79
C LYS A 228 9.89 4.72 20.79
N ASP A 229 10.08 6.03 20.82
CA ASP A 229 8.99 7.01 20.86
C ASP A 229 8.21 7.02 19.54
N ASP A 230 8.91 6.98 18.40
CA ASP A 230 8.28 6.93 17.08
C ASP A 230 7.51 5.62 16.85
N ILE A 231 7.96 4.49 17.40
CA ILE A 231 7.17 3.24 17.41
C ILE A 231 5.90 3.39 18.25
N ASP A 232 5.97 4.05 19.41
CA ASP A 232 4.78 4.35 20.21
C ASP A 232 3.82 5.31 19.47
N GLN A 233 4.35 6.28 18.70
CA GLN A 233 3.53 7.13 17.82
C GLN A 233 2.86 6.33 16.69
N ILE A 234 3.56 5.36 16.09
CA ILE A 234 2.97 4.45 15.09
C ILE A 234 1.85 3.62 15.72
N HIS A 235 2.03 3.15 16.95
CA HIS A 235 0.98 2.42 17.68
C HIS A 235 -0.25 3.29 17.94
N LEU A 236 -0.06 4.52 18.42
CA LEU A 236 -1.14 5.50 18.59
C LEU A 236 -1.82 5.84 17.25
N PHE A 237 -1.06 5.90 16.16
CA PHE A 237 -1.62 6.06 14.82
C PHE A 237 -2.59 4.92 14.48
N PHE A 238 -2.24 3.67 14.78
CA PHE A 238 -3.13 2.52 14.52
C PHE A 238 -4.43 2.66 15.31
N GLU A 239 -4.34 3.00 16.60
CA GLU A 239 -5.51 3.19 17.46
C GLU A 239 -6.41 4.34 16.97
N SER A 240 -5.81 5.45 16.54
CA SER A 240 -6.55 6.60 15.97
C SER A 240 -7.30 6.26 14.67
N LYS A 241 -6.86 5.22 13.96
CA LYS A 241 -7.54 4.66 12.78
C LYS A 241 -8.55 3.56 13.14
N GLY A 242 -8.72 3.25 14.42
CA GLY A 242 -9.65 2.24 14.92
C GLY A 242 -9.10 0.80 14.88
N PHE A 243 -7.78 0.62 14.77
CA PHE A 243 -7.15 -0.70 14.75
C PHE A 243 -6.35 -0.92 16.03
N VAL A 244 -6.62 -2.03 16.71
CA VAL A 244 -5.91 -2.42 17.92
C VAL A 244 -4.97 -3.56 17.59
N TYR A 245 -3.67 -3.32 17.76
CA TYR A 245 -2.63 -4.34 17.64
C TYR A 245 -1.81 -4.35 18.93
N ASP A 246 -1.30 -5.53 19.29
CA ASP A 246 -0.38 -5.65 20.40
C ASP A 246 0.94 -4.87 20.13
N LYS A 247 1.42 -4.14 21.14
CA LYS A 247 2.63 -3.32 21.01
C LYS A 247 3.89 -4.16 20.74
N SER A 248 3.97 -5.37 21.31
CA SER A 248 5.11 -6.25 21.08
C SER A 248 5.14 -6.80 19.66
N LEU A 249 3.97 -7.05 19.05
CA LEU A 249 3.87 -7.39 17.62
C LEU A 249 4.41 -6.27 16.72
N LEU A 250 4.05 -5.01 17.00
CA LEU A 250 4.56 -3.87 16.22
C LEU A 250 6.08 -3.72 16.35
N LYS A 251 6.61 -3.84 17.56
CA LYS A 251 8.06 -3.83 17.82
C LYS A 251 8.77 -4.98 17.10
N ASN A 252 8.20 -6.18 17.14
CA ASN A 252 8.72 -7.34 16.43
C ASN A 252 8.73 -7.09 14.91
N PHE A 253 7.63 -6.57 14.36
CA PHE A 253 7.53 -6.25 12.93
C PHE A 253 8.58 -5.23 12.48
N TYR A 254 8.78 -4.17 13.28
CA TYR A 254 9.84 -3.18 13.03
C TYR A 254 11.24 -3.81 13.06
N LEU A 255 11.58 -4.56 14.12
CA LEU A 255 12.88 -5.22 14.28
C LEU A 255 13.15 -6.22 13.16
N ALA A 256 12.13 -6.99 12.76
CA ALA A 256 12.21 -7.95 11.66
C ALA A 256 12.54 -7.26 10.33
N LEU A 257 11.87 -6.14 10.01
CA LEU A 257 12.14 -5.35 8.80
C LEU A 257 13.52 -4.69 8.83
N LYS A 258 13.95 -4.19 9.99
CA LYS A 258 15.25 -3.52 10.16
C LYS A 258 16.42 -4.50 10.06
N ALA A 259 16.27 -5.70 10.64
CA ALA A 259 17.25 -6.78 10.53
C ALA A 259 17.32 -7.32 9.09
N LYS A 260 16.17 -7.44 8.42
CA LYS A 260 16.07 -7.91 7.03
C LYS A 260 14.87 -7.28 6.34
N PRO A 261 15.03 -6.59 5.20
CA PRO A 261 13.94 -5.87 4.52
C PRO A 261 12.98 -6.80 3.74
N PHE A 262 12.75 -8.01 4.25
CA PHE A 262 11.79 -8.97 3.74
C PHE A 262 11.12 -9.74 4.90
N VAL A 263 9.81 -9.53 5.05
CA VAL A 263 8.99 -10.16 6.08
C VAL A 263 7.83 -10.90 5.41
N ILE A 264 7.42 -12.03 5.98
CA ILE A 264 6.24 -12.79 5.60
C ILE A 264 5.29 -12.78 6.80
N LEU A 265 4.07 -12.31 6.60
CA LEU A 265 2.99 -12.34 7.58
C LEU A 265 2.09 -13.53 7.27
N ALA A 266 1.98 -14.47 8.20
CA ALA A 266 1.23 -15.70 8.04
C ALA A 266 0.09 -15.74 9.05
N GLY A 267 -1.09 -16.20 8.64
CA GLY A 267 -2.22 -16.39 9.56
C GLY A 267 -3.52 -16.67 8.82
N THR A 268 -4.60 -16.91 9.56
CA THR A 268 -5.93 -17.16 8.98
C THR A 268 -6.45 -15.94 8.23
N SER A 269 -7.39 -16.15 7.29
CA SER A 269 -7.98 -15.02 6.57
C SER A 269 -8.74 -14.08 7.52
N GLY A 270 -8.69 -12.76 7.26
CA GLY A 270 -9.35 -11.77 8.11
C GLY A 270 -8.58 -11.33 9.37
N THR A 271 -7.38 -11.85 9.63
CA THR A 271 -6.50 -11.45 10.76
C THR A 271 -5.84 -10.07 10.62
N GLY A 272 -6.10 -9.33 9.54
CA GLY A 272 -5.58 -7.98 9.34
C GLY A 272 -4.12 -7.89 8.90
N LYS A 273 -3.54 -8.95 8.31
CA LYS A 273 -2.14 -8.99 7.83
C LYS A 273 -1.83 -7.87 6.84
N SER A 274 -2.54 -7.79 5.72
CA SER A 274 -2.34 -6.75 4.69
C SER A 274 -2.69 -5.36 5.22
N ARG A 275 -3.55 -5.30 6.26
CA ARG A 275 -3.91 -4.06 6.95
C ARG A 275 -2.78 -3.55 7.84
N LEU A 276 -2.06 -4.42 8.57
CA LEU A 276 -0.87 -4.05 9.33
C LEU A 276 0.16 -3.37 8.43
N VAL A 277 0.48 -3.98 7.29
CA VAL A 277 1.49 -3.44 6.35
C VAL A 277 1.09 -2.06 5.85
N ARG A 278 -0.19 -1.91 5.47
CA ARG A 278 -0.71 -0.62 5.01
C ARG A 278 -0.68 0.44 6.11
N LEU A 279 -1.15 0.12 7.31
CA LEU A 279 -1.17 1.07 8.42
C LEU A 279 0.24 1.47 8.83
N PHE A 280 1.19 0.53 8.86
CA PHE A 280 2.59 0.82 9.16
C PHE A 280 3.22 1.76 8.13
N ALA A 281 2.96 1.51 6.84
CA ALA A 281 3.42 2.38 5.77
C ALA A 281 2.76 3.78 5.86
N GLU A 282 1.44 3.85 6.07
CA GLU A 282 0.70 5.11 6.25
C GLU A 282 1.18 5.90 7.47
N ALA A 283 1.55 5.22 8.57
CA ALA A 283 2.12 5.86 9.75
C ALA A 283 3.49 6.50 9.48
N LEU A 284 4.23 6.00 8.48
CA LEU A 284 5.47 6.59 7.95
C LEU A 284 5.23 7.53 6.75
N ASN A 285 3.97 7.92 6.56
CA ASN A 285 3.46 8.72 5.46
C ASN A 285 3.73 8.10 4.08
N ALA A 286 4.03 6.80 3.99
CA ALA A 286 4.23 6.07 2.75
C ALA A 286 2.89 5.51 2.27
N THR A 287 2.30 6.14 1.26
CA THR A 287 0.91 5.86 0.84
C THR A 287 0.84 5.48 -0.64
N PRO A 288 -0.29 4.90 -1.11
CA PRO A 288 -0.51 4.72 -2.55
C PRO A 288 -0.44 6.03 -3.34
N GLU A 289 -0.93 7.14 -2.77
CA GLU A 289 -1.04 8.44 -3.43
C GLU A 289 0.33 9.05 -3.75
N ASN A 290 1.27 8.96 -2.80
CA ASN A 290 2.66 9.36 -3.04
C ASN A 290 3.54 8.25 -3.61
N ARG A 291 2.94 7.10 -3.98
CA ARG A 291 3.58 5.94 -4.61
C ARG A 291 4.68 5.28 -3.78
N ARG A 292 4.78 5.58 -2.47
CA ARG A 292 5.71 4.91 -1.55
C ARG A 292 5.15 3.62 -0.97
N PHE A 293 3.86 3.36 -1.11
CA PHE A 293 3.26 2.05 -0.79
C PHE A 293 2.62 1.43 -2.03
N LYS A 294 2.89 0.15 -2.29
CA LYS A 294 2.26 -0.61 -3.38
C LYS A 294 1.82 -1.99 -2.92
N LEU A 295 0.55 -2.32 -3.16
CA LEU A 295 0.01 -3.67 -2.96
C LEU A 295 -0.09 -4.38 -4.31
N ILE A 296 0.48 -5.58 -4.39
CA ILE A 296 0.44 -6.46 -5.56
C ILE A 296 -0.20 -7.78 -5.13
N ALA A 297 -1.37 -8.11 -5.68
CA ALA A 297 -1.99 -9.41 -5.48
C ALA A 297 -1.30 -10.44 -6.38
N VAL A 298 -0.78 -11.51 -5.77
CA VAL A 298 -0.15 -12.61 -6.50
C VAL A 298 -1.23 -13.44 -7.18
N ARG A 299 -0.95 -13.89 -8.40
CA ARG A 299 -1.89 -14.73 -9.17
C ARG A 299 -1.37 -16.16 -9.26
N PRO A 300 -2.26 -17.17 -9.28
CA PRO A 300 -1.86 -18.58 -9.29
C PRO A 300 -1.15 -19.02 -10.58
N ASP A 301 -1.29 -18.26 -11.67
CA ASP A 301 -0.64 -18.53 -12.97
C ASP A 301 0.82 -18.02 -13.05
N TRP A 302 1.30 -17.32 -12.01
CA TRP A 302 2.67 -16.83 -11.97
C TRP A 302 3.66 -17.99 -11.87
N SER A 303 4.45 -18.16 -12.93
CA SER A 303 5.43 -19.25 -13.05
C SER A 303 6.88 -18.78 -13.13
N ASP A 304 7.12 -17.51 -13.41
CA ASP A 304 8.44 -16.87 -13.45
C ASP A 304 8.34 -15.37 -13.08
N SER A 305 9.45 -14.64 -13.16
CA SER A 305 9.53 -13.24 -12.73
C SER A 305 8.91 -12.23 -13.71
N THR A 306 8.40 -12.68 -14.85
CA THR A 306 7.84 -11.84 -15.92
C THR A 306 6.73 -10.93 -15.43
N ASP A 307 5.74 -11.46 -14.71
CA ASP A 307 4.60 -10.65 -14.24
C ASP A 307 4.99 -9.59 -13.21
N LEU A 308 6.11 -9.81 -12.52
CA LEU A 308 6.59 -8.94 -11.46
C LEU A 308 7.59 -7.89 -11.97
N LEU A 309 8.58 -8.32 -12.76
CA LEU A 309 9.67 -7.51 -13.28
C LEU A 309 9.40 -6.97 -14.70
N GLY A 310 8.62 -7.67 -15.50
CA GLY A 310 8.30 -7.30 -16.88
C GLY A 310 8.87 -8.28 -17.91
N TYR A 311 8.47 -8.09 -19.17
CA TYR A 311 8.90 -8.92 -20.30
C TYR A 311 9.19 -8.09 -21.54
N ARG A 312 9.92 -8.70 -22.46
CA ARG A 312 10.12 -8.20 -23.81
C ARG A 312 9.10 -8.82 -24.76
N ASP A 313 8.39 -8.00 -25.52
CA ASP A 313 7.45 -8.47 -26.53
C ASP A 313 8.15 -8.92 -27.83
N LEU A 314 7.37 -9.50 -28.76
CA LEU A 314 7.87 -9.95 -30.06
C LEU A 314 8.39 -8.81 -30.96
N ASN A 315 7.99 -7.57 -30.68
CA ASN A 315 8.49 -6.38 -31.38
C ASN A 315 9.78 -5.83 -30.76
N GLY A 316 10.29 -6.49 -29.73
CA GLY A 316 11.50 -6.13 -29.03
C GLY A 316 11.34 -5.04 -27.96
N ARG A 317 10.12 -4.62 -27.64
CA ARG A 317 9.85 -3.58 -26.62
C ARG A 317 9.73 -4.20 -25.24
N PHE A 318 10.32 -3.55 -24.24
CA PHE A 318 10.25 -3.99 -22.85
C PHE A 318 9.04 -3.38 -22.14
N HIS A 319 8.19 -4.24 -21.58
CA HIS A 319 7.03 -3.87 -20.77
C HIS A 319 7.37 -4.05 -19.29
N PRO A 320 7.62 -2.95 -18.54
CA PRO A 320 8.06 -3.05 -17.16
C PRO A 320 6.94 -3.54 -16.24
N GLY A 321 7.28 -4.50 -15.37
CA GLY A 321 6.37 -5.01 -14.37
C GLY A 321 6.09 -4.03 -13.21
N PRO A 322 5.12 -4.37 -12.35
CA PRO A 322 4.75 -3.57 -11.21
C PRO A 322 5.88 -3.38 -10.20
N LEU A 323 6.80 -4.34 -10.03
CA LEU A 323 7.97 -4.18 -9.17
C LEU A 323 9.00 -3.25 -9.81
N THR A 324 9.30 -3.42 -11.09
CA THR A 324 10.28 -2.60 -11.83
C THR A 324 9.95 -1.12 -11.79
N THR A 325 8.67 -0.78 -12.01
CA THR A 325 8.19 0.60 -11.89
C THR A 325 8.33 1.14 -10.47
N PHE A 326 8.02 0.32 -9.45
CA PHE A 326 8.12 0.71 -8.04
C PHE A 326 9.57 0.95 -7.60
N LEU A 327 10.48 0.04 -7.92
CA LEU A 327 11.90 0.18 -7.58
C LEU A 327 12.55 1.37 -8.28
N ASN A 328 12.15 1.66 -9.52
CA ASN A 328 12.66 2.82 -10.25
C ASN A 328 12.25 4.14 -9.58
N GLU A 329 11.07 4.20 -8.95
CA GLU A 329 10.67 5.38 -8.16
C GLU A 329 11.42 5.42 -6.82
N ALA A 330 11.54 4.29 -6.12
CA ALA A 330 12.28 4.21 -4.86
C ALA A 330 13.76 4.62 -5.00
N ARG A 331 14.39 4.24 -6.13
CA ARG A 331 15.76 4.63 -6.47
C ARG A 331 15.96 6.14 -6.60
N LYS A 332 14.94 6.88 -7.04
CA LYS A 332 15.02 8.34 -7.22
C LYS A 332 14.90 9.10 -5.90
N ASN A 333 14.36 8.47 -4.86
CA ASN A 333 14.16 9.10 -3.55
C ASN A 333 14.56 8.13 -2.43
N SER A 334 15.87 7.89 -2.30
CA SER A 334 16.45 6.96 -1.30
C SER A 334 16.29 7.43 0.15
N ALA A 335 16.00 8.71 0.36
CA ALA A 335 15.86 9.32 1.67
C ALA A 335 14.58 8.88 2.41
N LEU A 336 13.58 8.35 1.70
CA LEU A 336 12.30 7.96 2.28
C LEU A 336 12.05 6.44 2.15
N PRO A 337 11.42 5.78 3.12
CA PRO A 337 11.08 4.36 3.04
C PRO A 337 9.93 4.11 2.05
N TYR A 338 10.02 2.98 1.35
CA TYR A 338 9.08 2.44 0.36
C TYR A 338 8.65 1.03 0.78
N PHE A 339 7.35 0.77 0.76
CA PHE A 339 6.77 -0.50 1.21
C PHE A 339 6.05 -1.22 0.07
N LEU A 340 6.46 -2.46 -0.18
CA LEU A 340 5.82 -3.35 -1.14
C LEU A 340 5.10 -4.47 -0.39
N CYS A 341 3.79 -4.57 -0.58
CA CYS A 341 2.97 -5.65 -0.03
C CYS A 341 2.62 -6.65 -1.13
N LEU A 342 3.14 -7.89 -1.06
CA LEU A 342 2.75 -9.00 -1.92
C LEU A 342 1.61 -9.77 -1.23
N ASP A 343 0.38 -9.56 -1.70
CA ASP A 343 -0.81 -10.14 -1.10
C ASP A 343 -1.02 -11.57 -1.60
N GLU A 344 -1.35 -12.49 -0.69
CA GLU A 344 -1.54 -13.93 -0.96
C GLU A 344 -0.33 -14.57 -1.66
N MET A 345 0.86 -14.28 -1.12
CA MET A 345 2.16 -14.60 -1.69
C MET A 345 2.33 -16.09 -2.04
N ASN A 346 1.65 -16.98 -1.32
CA ASN A 346 1.70 -18.44 -1.47
C ASN A 346 0.71 -19.03 -2.49
N LEU A 347 -0.06 -18.21 -3.21
CA LEU A 347 -0.90 -18.68 -4.31
C LEU A 347 -0.09 -19.26 -5.49
N ALA A 348 1.13 -18.77 -5.66
CA ALA A 348 2.10 -19.29 -6.61
C ALA A 348 3.39 -19.70 -5.90
N ARG A 349 4.22 -20.51 -6.57
CA ARG A 349 5.53 -20.92 -6.03
C ARG A 349 6.47 -19.72 -5.94
N VAL A 350 6.64 -19.20 -4.73
CA VAL A 350 7.44 -18.01 -4.44
C VAL A 350 8.86 -18.12 -4.97
N GLU A 351 9.48 -19.30 -4.84
CA GLU A 351 10.85 -19.51 -5.32
C GLU A 351 11.01 -19.38 -6.85
N TYR A 352 9.91 -19.36 -7.62
CA TYR A 352 9.95 -19.20 -9.08
C TYR A 352 9.76 -17.74 -9.48
N TYR A 353 8.59 -17.16 -9.19
CA TYR A 353 8.30 -15.79 -9.64
C TYR A 353 9.11 -14.72 -8.89
N PHE A 354 9.58 -15.04 -7.67
CA PHE A 354 10.37 -14.14 -6.85
C PHE A 354 11.87 -14.45 -6.88
N SER A 355 12.30 -15.37 -7.76
CA SER A 355 13.66 -15.91 -7.82
C SER A 355 14.74 -14.83 -8.00
N ASP A 356 14.56 -13.90 -8.93
CA ASP A 356 15.50 -12.81 -9.22
C ASP A 356 15.66 -11.85 -8.04
N VAL A 357 14.55 -11.54 -7.34
CA VAL A 357 14.59 -10.70 -6.14
C VAL A 357 15.33 -11.41 -5.01
N LEU A 358 15.03 -12.69 -4.79
CA LEU A 358 15.72 -13.51 -3.80
C LEU A 358 17.21 -13.66 -4.09
N SER A 359 17.60 -13.65 -5.37
CA SER A 359 18.99 -13.68 -5.84
C SER A 359 19.69 -12.33 -5.57
N ALA A 360 19.07 -11.21 -5.98
CA ALA A 360 19.61 -9.87 -5.74
C ALA A 360 19.79 -9.57 -4.25
N MET A 361 18.89 -10.06 -3.39
CA MET A 361 19.04 -9.93 -1.93
C MET A 361 20.29 -10.63 -1.36
N GLU A 362 20.87 -11.60 -2.07
CA GLU A 362 22.11 -12.29 -1.65
C GLU A 362 23.38 -11.53 -2.05
N THR A 363 23.29 -10.69 -3.07
CA THR A 363 24.43 -9.94 -3.61
C THR A 363 24.54 -8.54 -2.99
N ARG A 364 23.77 -8.31 -1.91
CA ARG A 364 23.80 -7.08 -1.11
C ARG A 364 25.22 -6.85 -0.58
N ARG A 365 25.76 -5.69 -0.94
CA ARG A 365 27.11 -5.23 -0.57
C ARG A 365 27.09 -3.74 -0.30
N ILE A 366 28.13 -3.26 0.37
CA ILE A 366 28.40 -1.83 0.51
C ILE A 366 29.36 -1.44 -0.62
N ASP A 367 29.03 -0.40 -1.38
CA ASP A 367 29.90 0.14 -2.43
C ASP A 367 30.99 1.06 -1.84
N GLU A 368 31.88 1.56 -2.70
CA GLU A 368 32.98 2.45 -2.28
C GLU A 368 32.49 3.76 -1.65
N GLU A 369 31.24 4.14 -1.89
CA GLU A 369 30.58 5.34 -1.36
C GLU A 369 29.85 5.08 -0.04
N GLY A 370 29.88 3.84 0.47
CA GLY A 370 29.19 3.45 1.71
C GLY A 370 27.70 3.14 1.54
N ASN A 371 27.22 3.04 0.30
CA ASN A 371 25.81 2.77 0.00
C ASN A 371 25.56 1.28 -0.22
N PHE A 372 24.39 0.80 0.19
CA PHE A 372 23.99 -0.57 -0.10
C PHE A 372 23.60 -0.70 -1.58
N ARG A 373 24.19 -1.68 -2.25
CA ARG A 373 23.81 -2.08 -3.61
C ARG A 373 23.60 -3.59 -3.69
N THR A 374 22.81 -3.99 -4.67
CA THR A 374 22.69 -5.38 -5.13
C THR A 374 23.08 -5.46 -6.59
N ASP A 375 23.20 -6.67 -7.09
CA ASP A 375 23.26 -6.87 -8.55
C ASP A 375 21.95 -6.45 -9.22
N THR A 376 22.04 -6.25 -10.54
CA THR A 376 20.92 -5.84 -11.37
C THR A 376 19.84 -6.90 -11.39
N LEU A 377 18.58 -6.48 -11.23
CA LEU A 377 17.42 -7.39 -11.16
C LEU A 377 16.99 -7.95 -12.51
N ILE A 378 17.26 -7.21 -13.60
CA ILE A 378 16.80 -7.57 -14.94
C ILE A 378 18.03 -7.73 -15.83
N SER A 379 18.11 -8.86 -16.51
CA SER A 379 19.24 -9.16 -17.39
C SER A 379 19.27 -8.21 -18.59
N SER A 380 20.46 -7.94 -19.12
CA SER A 380 20.65 -6.97 -20.20
C SER A 380 19.99 -7.40 -21.53
N GLU A 381 19.77 -8.70 -21.70
CA GLU A 381 19.12 -9.33 -22.85
C GLU A 381 17.63 -8.98 -22.92
N SER A 382 16.99 -8.76 -21.77
CA SER A 382 15.57 -8.36 -21.67
C SER A 382 15.31 -6.99 -22.31
N PHE A 383 16.35 -6.17 -22.51
CA PHE A 383 16.26 -4.84 -23.13
C PHE A 383 16.80 -4.79 -24.57
N ALA A 384 17.12 -5.94 -25.19
CA ALA A 384 17.73 -5.93 -26.51
C ALA A 384 16.83 -5.23 -27.55
N GLY A 385 17.33 -4.18 -28.19
CA GLY A 385 16.56 -3.39 -29.17
C GLY A 385 15.63 -2.32 -28.57
N ASP A 386 15.64 -2.14 -27.24
CA ASP A 386 14.92 -1.09 -26.53
C ASP A 386 15.90 -0.28 -25.64
N GLU A 387 16.65 0.62 -26.28
CA GLU A 387 17.67 1.42 -25.60
C GLU A 387 17.09 2.38 -24.56
N GLU A 388 15.84 2.84 -24.75
CA GLU A 388 15.17 3.69 -23.78
C GLU A 388 14.88 2.92 -22.49
N ALA A 389 14.34 1.70 -22.60
CA ALA A 389 14.13 0.82 -21.46
C ALA A 389 15.46 0.41 -20.82
N ARG A 390 16.50 0.12 -21.62
CA ARG A 390 17.85 -0.20 -21.13
C ARG A 390 18.43 0.95 -20.29
N HIS A 391 18.34 2.19 -20.77
CA HIS A 391 18.82 3.35 -20.04
C HIS A 391 18.04 3.58 -18.72
N LYS A 392 16.73 3.30 -18.74
CA LYS A 392 15.86 3.54 -17.58
C LYS A 392 15.92 2.44 -16.52
N TYR A 393 15.98 1.18 -16.92
CA TYR A 393 15.82 0.00 -16.04
C TYR A 393 17.01 -0.96 -16.06
N GLY A 394 17.96 -0.82 -17.00
CA GLY A 394 19.09 -1.76 -17.14
C GLY A 394 20.05 -1.79 -15.96
N ALA A 395 20.14 -0.69 -15.19
CA ALA A 395 20.93 -0.60 -13.97
C ALA A 395 20.06 -0.68 -12.70
N LEU A 396 18.85 -1.23 -12.81
CA LEU A 396 17.93 -1.33 -11.68
C LEU A 396 18.39 -2.43 -10.71
N TYR A 397 18.65 -2.03 -9.47
CA TYR A 397 18.99 -2.89 -8.34
C TYR A 397 17.88 -2.81 -7.28
N LEU A 398 17.98 -3.58 -6.19
CA LEU A 398 17.06 -3.47 -5.06
C LEU A 398 17.53 -2.35 -4.10
N PRO A 399 16.84 -1.19 -4.06
CA PRO A 399 17.25 -0.07 -3.20
C PRO A 399 17.11 -0.39 -1.71
N ASP A 400 17.93 0.24 -0.88
CA ASP A 400 17.96 0.00 0.57
C ASP A 400 16.86 0.70 1.37
N ASN A 401 16.02 1.47 0.68
CA ASN A 401 14.80 2.06 1.19
C ASN A 401 13.55 1.26 0.82
N VAL A 402 13.68 0.08 0.19
CA VAL A 402 12.55 -0.79 -0.17
C VAL A 402 12.40 -1.93 0.84
N TYR A 403 11.21 -2.02 1.43
CA TYR A 403 10.81 -3.03 2.40
C TYR A 403 9.70 -3.89 1.80
N ILE A 404 9.95 -5.19 1.69
CA ILE A 404 9.02 -6.14 1.08
C ILE A 404 8.31 -6.93 2.17
N VAL A 405 6.98 -7.00 2.09
CA VAL A 405 6.15 -7.80 2.99
C VAL A 405 5.23 -8.70 2.19
N GLY A 406 5.35 -10.00 2.38
CA GLY A 406 4.42 -10.99 1.82
C GLY A 406 3.32 -11.33 2.83
N THR A 407 2.07 -11.45 2.41
CA THR A 407 0.98 -11.98 3.27
C THR A 407 0.59 -13.37 2.80
N VAL A 408 0.27 -14.25 3.75
CA VAL A 408 0.03 -15.67 3.52
C VAL A 408 -1.21 -16.10 4.28
N ASN A 409 -2.14 -16.75 3.58
CA ASN A 409 -3.28 -17.41 4.20
C ASN A 409 -2.92 -18.86 4.51
N MET A 410 -3.07 -19.23 5.79
CA MET A 410 -2.69 -20.54 6.33
C MET A 410 -3.75 -21.62 6.11
N ASP A 411 -5.03 -21.25 6.08
CA ASP A 411 -6.15 -22.18 6.02
C ASP A 411 -6.30 -22.85 4.64
N GLU A 412 -5.78 -22.20 3.59
CA GLU A 412 -5.95 -22.59 2.19
C GLU A 412 -4.61 -22.86 1.49
N THR A 413 -3.51 -23.05 2.25
CA THR A 413 -2.14 -23.02 1.68
C THR A 413 -1.98 -23.92 0.48
N THR A 414 -1.72 -23.32 -0.69
CA THR A 414 -1.60 -24.01 -1.97
C THR A 414 -0.18 -24.57 -2.18
N PHE A 415 0.85 -23.82 -1.78
CA PHE A 415 2.26 -24.24 -1.87
C PHE A 415 3.05 -23.95 -0.58
N PRO A 416 3.81 -24.93 -0.05
CA PRO A 416 4.68 -24.70 1.10
C PRO A 416 5.90 -23.85 0.72
N PHE A 417 6.41 -23.06 1.66
CA PHE A 417 7.63 -22.29 1.45
C PHE A 417 8.88 -23.18 1.43
N SER A 418 9.72 -22.99 0.42
CA SER A 418 11.05 -23.60 0.40
C SER A 418 11.97 -22.98 1.46
N LYS A 419 12.93 -23.75 1.98
CA LYS A 419 13.98 -23.24 2.88
C LYS A 419 14.72 -22.03 2.28
N LYS A 420 14.86 -21.98 0.94
CA LYS A 420 15.47 -20.86 0.22
C LYS A 420 14.73 -19.54 0.51
N VAL A 421 13.40 -19.55 0.54
CA VAL A 421 12.58 -18.37 0.85
C VAL A 421 12.67 -18.04 2.33
N LEU A 422 12.49 -19.05 3.21
CA LEU A 422 12.49 -18.87 4.66
C LEU A 422 13.82 -18.34 5.21
N ASP A 423 14.95 -18.79 4.64
CA ASP A 423 16.28 -18.31 5.04
C ASP A 423 16.51 -16.82 4.65
N ARG A 424 15.64 -16.23 3.82
CA ARG A 424 15.73 -14.84 3.34
C ARG A 424 14.65 -13.92 3.93
N ALA A 425 13.69 -14.44 4.68
CA ALA A 425 12.56 -13.69 5.24
C ALA A 425 12.37 -13.95 6.73
N ASN A 426 11.92 -12.94 7.49
CA ASN A 426 11.33 -13.18 8.82
C ASN A 426 9.87 -13.58 8.67
N THR A 427 9.37 -14.55 9.44
CA THR A 427 7.99 -15.04 9.32
C THR A 427 7.19 -14.77 10.59
N ILE A 428 6.26 -13.81 10.55
CA ILE A 428 5.47 -13.43 11.72
C ILE A 428 4.09 -14.06 11.60
N GLU A 429 3.73 -14.90 12.58
CA GLU A 429 2.44 -15.58 12.63
C GLU A 429 1.39 -14.76 13.41
N PHE A 430 0.21 -14.63 12.82
CA PHE A 430 -1.01 -14.06 13.42
C PHE A 430 -1.91 -15.22 13.84
N SER A 431 -1.60 -15.82 14.98
CA SER A 431 -2.35 -16.97 15.51
C SER A 431 -3.38 -16.58 16.57
N GLN A 432 -3.19 -15.46 17.28
CA GLN A 432 -4.06 -15.03 18.37
C GLN A 432 -4.91 -13.83 17.94
N ILE A 433 -6.18 -14.09 17.59
CA ILE A 433 -7.19 -13.04 17.43
C ILE A 433 -7.83 -12.84 18.80
N ASP A 434 -7.48 -11.75 19.48
CA ASP A 434 -8.20 -11.36 20.70
C ASP A 434 -9.41 -10.50 20.33
N LEU A 435 -10.59 -11.14 20.32
CA LEU A 435 -11.88 -10.48 20.06
C LEU A 435 -12.32 -9.54 21.20
N GLN A 436 -11.63 -9.55 22.34
CA GLN A 436 -11.91 -8.64 23.46
C GLN A 436 -11.25 -7.28 23.28
N LEU A 437 -10.26 -7.15 22.38
CA LEU A 437 -9.62 -5.89 22.06
C LEU A 437 -10.62 -4.95 21.36
N MET A 438 -11.16 -4.01 22.14
CA MET A 438 -12.06 -2.98 21.65
C MET A 438 -11.27 -1.69 21.36
N PRO A 439 -11.54 -0.99 20.24
CA PRO A 439 -10.94 0.31 20.00
C PRO A 439 -11.32 1.29 21.10
N SER A 440 -10.34 2.00 21.67
CA SER A 440 -10.60 3.10 22.60
C SER A 440 -11.41 4.19 21.89
N GLN A 441 -12.56 4.58 22.46
CA GLN A 441 -13.51 5.52 21.83
C GLN A 441 -13.01 6.99 21.77
N THR A 442 -11.78 7.28 22.21
CA THR A 442 -11.29 8.65 22.47
C THR A 442 -9.83 8.89 22.10
N VAL A 443 -9.30 8.26 21.04
CA VAL A 443 -7.97 8.63 20.51
C VAL A 443 -8.13 9.76 19.49
N ALA A 444 -7.49 10.90 19.75
CA ALA A 444 -7.45 12.01 18.79
C ALA A 444 -6.81 11.54 17.47
N PRO A 445 -7.17 12.14 16.31
CA PRO A 445 -6.54 11.77 15.04
C PRO A 445 -5.03 12.02 15.11
N VAL A 446 -4.24 10.95 14.91
CA VAL A 446 -2.77 11.05 14.81
C VAL A 446 -2.41 11.06 13.32
N LEU A 447 -1.55 11.99 12.90
CA LEU A 447 -1.02 12.05 11.54
C LEU A 447 0.21 11.14 11.41
N GLY A 448 0.44 10.61 10.20
CA GLY A 448 1.66 9.87 9.90
C GLY A 448 2.87 10.81 9.91
N ARG A 449 4.05 10.26 10.22
CA ARG A 449 5.31 11.00 10.31
C ARG A 449 6.19 10.69 9.11
N THR A 450 6.77 11.71 8.47
CA THR A 450 7.70 11.54 7.35
C THR A 450 9.11 11.31 7.88
N LEU A 451 9.44 10.08 8.27
CA LEU A 451 10.77 9.74 8.79
C LEU A 451 11.76 9.45 7.64
N HIS A 452 13.01 9.89 7.83
CA HIS A 452 14.11 9.49 6.95
C HIS A 452 14.31 7.97 6.97
N ASN A 453 14.78 7.40 5.85
CA ASN A 453 14.95 5.95 5.69
C ASN A 453 15.93 5.35 6.71
N SER A 454 16.83 6.14 7.33
CA SER A 454 17.68 5.66 8.43
C SER A 454 16.88 5.06 9.60
N PHE A 455 15.62 5.47 9.78
CA PHE A 455 14.71 4.88 10.78
C PHE A 455 14.52 3.38 10.52
N MET A 456 14.30 2.97 9.27
CA MET A 456 14.06 1.58 8.89
C MET A 456 15.33 0.85 8.42
N LYS A 457 16.30 1.56 7.82
CA LYS A 457 17.49 1.00 7.21
C LYS A 457 18.37 0.31 8.24
N GLY A 458 18.75 -0.93 7.96
CA GLY A 458 19.75 -1.65 8.73
C GLY A 458 21.15 -1.07 8.49
N GLN A 459 21.96 -1.02 9.55
CA GLN A 459 23.33 -0.48 9.56
C GLN A 459 24.38 -1.55 9.27
N PHE A 460 24.10 -2.81 9.61
CA PHE A 460 25.06 -3.91 9.53
C PHE A 460 24.83 -4.79 8.30
N LEU A 461 25.92 -5.24 7.65
CA LEU A 461 25.88 -6.24 6.60
C LEU A 461 26.40 -7.59 7.10
N THR A 462 27.45 -7.55 7.93
CA THR A 462 28.12 -8.72 8.50
C THR A 462 28.30 -8.53 10.00
N LEU A 463 28.48 -9.64 10.73
CA LEU A 463 28.80 -9.58 12.17
C LEU A 463 30.09 -8.81 12.47
N SER A 464 31.03 -8.79 11.53
CA SER A 464 32.28 -8.04 11.65
C SER A 464 32.05 -6.52 11.81
N ASP A 465 30.89 -6.03 11.36
CA ASP A 465 30.52 -4.62 11.43
C ASP A 465 30.01 -4.22 12.83
N CYS A 466 29.76 -5.19 13.71
CA CYS A 466 29.10 -5.01 15.01
C CYS A 466 30.06 -5.01 16.21
N MET A 467 31.32 -4.63 16.02
CA MET A 467 32.43 -4.76 17.01
C MET A 467 32.21 -4.02 18.35
N THR A 468 31.16 -3.22 18.48
CA THR A 468 30.81 -2.48 19.70
C THR A 468 29.81 -3.21 20.60
N SER A 469 29.29 -4.36 20.18
CA SER A 469 28.15 -5.05 20.81
C SER A 469 28.50 -6.49 21.22
N ASP A 470 29.69 -6.70 21.77
CA ASP A 470 30.23 -8.05 22.04
C ASP A 470 29.41 -8.88 23.05
N GLU A 471 28.83 -8.23 24.07
CA GLU A 471 28.08 -8.91 25.12
C GLU A 471 26.77 -9.50 24.59
N ILE A 472 25.94 -8.68 23.92
CA ILE A 472 24.69 -9.14 23.31
C ILE A 472 24.94 -10.19 22.23
N ILE A 473 26.00 -10.02 21.41
CA ILE A 473 26.36 -11.00 20.38
C ILE A 473 26.71 -12.34 21.04
N SER A 474 27.53 -12.33 22.09
CA SER A 474 27.93 -13.55 22.79
C SER A 474 26.75 -14.24 23.44
N GLN A 475 25.84 -13.48 24.06
CA GLN A 475 24.61 -14.00 24.65
C GLN A 475 23.70 -14.63 23.59
N THR A 476 23.44 -13.92 22.49
CA THR A 476 22.61 -14.39 21.37
C THR A 476 23.20 -15.64 20.71
N ILE A 477 24.51 -15.66 20.46
CA ILE A 477 25.19 -16.84 19.89
C ILE A 477 25.13 -18.01 20.86
N GLY A 478 25.27 -17.79 22.17
CA GLY A 478 25.13 -18.82 23.19
C GLY A 478 23.77 -19.52 23.11
N GLU A 479 22.69 -18.75 23.05
CA GLU A 479 21.32 -19.29 22.90
C GLU A 479 21.14 -20.00 21.55
N LEU A 480 21.63 -19.40 20.46
CA LEU A 480 21.54 -20.02 19.14
C LEU A 480 22.33 -21.33 19.05
N MET A 481 23.46 -21.45 19.75
CA MET A 481 24.22 -22.70 19.83
C MET A 481 23.43 -23.79 20.56
N ARG A 482 22.71 -23.46 21.64
CA ARG A 482 21.82 -24.41 22.33
C ARG A 482 20.72 -24.90 21.39
N ILE A 483 20.04 -23.98 20.71
CA ILE A 483 19.01 -24.27 19.70
C ILE A 483 19.57 -25.14 18.57
N ASN A 484 20.76 -24.80 18.04
CA ASN A 484 21.36 -25.51 16.92
C ASN A 484 21.74 -26.96 17.25
N ARG A 485 22.10 -27.26 18.51
CA ARG A 485 22.32 -28.64 18.97
C ARG A 485 21.04 -29.47 18.89
N ALA A 486 19.89 -28.92 19.30
CA ALA A 486 18.59 -29.59 19.20
C ALA A 486 18.20 -29.84 17.73
N LEU A 487 18.41 -28.84 16.86
CA LEU A 487 18.11 -28.95 15.42
C LEU A 487 18.99 -29.95 14.67
N ASN A 488 20.21 -30.20 15.16
CA ASN A 488 21.17 -31.09 14.50
C ASN A 488 20.64 -32.52 14.34
N ILE A 489 19.82 -32.99 15.29
CA ILE A 489 19.26 -34.35 15.31
C ILE A 489 18.42 -34.62 14.04
N ALA A 490 17.72 -33.61 13.54
CA ALA A 490 16.91 -33.69 12.32
C ALA A 490 17.62 -33.13 11.07
N GLY A 491 18.91 -32.76 11.16
CA GLY A 491 19.62 -32.11 10.05
C GLY A 491 19.08 -30.73 9.69
N LEU A 492 18.52 -30.00 10.68
CA LEU A 492 17.88 -28.69 10.51
C LEU A 492 18.75 -27.53 11.02
N GLN A 493 20.07 -27.72 11.02
CA GLN A 493 21.03 -26.75 11.53
C GLN A 493 20.84 -25.35 10.90
N VAL A 494 21.16 -24.31 11.66
CA VAL A 494 21.17 -22.93 11.20
C VAL A 494 22.50 -22.61 10.52
N GLY A 495 22.44 -21.94 9.37
CA GLY A 495 23.63 -21.43 8.69
C GLY A 495 24.04 -20.06 9.22
N TYR A 496 25.21 -19.59 8.79
CA TYR A 496 25.76 -18.28 9.18
C TYR A 496 24.83 -17.11 8.89
N ARG A 497 24.09 -17.15 7.79
CA ARG A 497 23.13 -16.09 7.44
C ARG A 497 22.04 -15.91 8.50
N ILE A 498 21.50 -17.01 9.01
CA ILE A 498 20.48 -16.97 10.07
C ILE A 498 21.10 -16.45 11.36
N ARG A 499 22.31 -16.93 11.70
CA ARG A 499 23.05 -16.42 12.88
C ARG A 499 23.21 -14.90 12.84
N ASP A 500 23.72 -14.38 11.73
CA ASP A 500 24.00 -12.95 11.59
C ASP A 500 22.72 -12.13 11.71
N GLU A 501 21.62 -12.60 11.10
CA GLU A 501 20.32 -11.94 11.18
C GLU A 501 19.71 -11.94 12.60
N VAL A 502 19.80 -13.07 13.32
CA VAL A 502 19.37 -13.17 14.73
C VAL A 502 20.19 -12.20 15.60
N CYS A 503 21.48 -12.05 15.32
CA CYS A 503 22.32 -11.08 16.02
C CYS A 503 21.94 -9.65 15.66
N PHE A 504 21.72 -9.31 14.39
CA PHE A 504 21.28 -7.95 14.02
C PHE A 504 19.97 -7.57 14.69
N TYR A 505 19.00 -8.50 14.73
CA TYR A 505 17.74 -8.28 15.42
C TYR A 505 17.96 -7.96 16.91
N THR A 506 18.76 -8.78 17.61
CA THR A 506 19.00 -8.59 19.06
C THR A 506 19.81 -7.33 19.36
N ILE A 507 20.79 -6.99 18.52
CA ILE A 507 21.54 -5.73 18.59
C ILE A 507 20.59 -4.54 18.45
N TYR A 508 19.75 -4.50 17.40
CA TYR A 508 18.79 -3.39 17.25
C TYR A 508 17.78 -3.34 18.40
N ASN A 509 17.36 -4.49 18.92
CA ASN A 509 16.47 -4.54 20.07
C ASN A 509 17.10 -3.93 21.32
N GLU A 510 18.37 -4.22 21.59
CA GLU A 510 19.13 -3.63 22.70
C GLU A 510 19.37 -2.13 22.46
N MET A 511 19.86 -1.76 21.29
CA MET A 511 20.14 -0.36 20.93
C MET A 511 18.93 0.57 21.08
N PHE A 512 17.72 0.07 20.81
CA PHE A 512 16.48 0.86 20.86
C PHE A 512 15.58 0.51 22.05
N GLU A 513 16.02 -0.41 22.92
CA GLU A 513 15.31 -0.84 24.13
C GLU A 513 13.83 -1.20 23.91
N LEU A 514 13.55 -1.99 22.86
CA LEU A 514 12.17 -2.24 22.44
C LEU A 514 11.50 -3.37 23.23
N LEU A 515 12.19 -4.50 23.36
CA LEU A 515 11.69 -5.73 24.01
C LEU A 515 12.72 -6.26 25.01
N PRO A 516 12.28 -6.94 26.09
CA PRO A 516 13.19 -7.75 26.89
C PRO A 516 13.88 -8.81 26.04
N PHE A 517 15.15 -9.10 26.32
CA PHE A 517 15.94 -10.08 25.56
C PHE A 517 15.24 -11.43 25.38
N ALA A 518 14.65 -11.97 26.45
CA ALA A 518 13.93 -13.24 26.38
C ALA A 518 12.74 -13.20 25.40
N HIS A 519 12.01 -12.09 25.34
CA HIS A 519 10.89 -11.90 24.43
C HIS A 519 11.36 -11.74 22.98
N ALA A 520 12.47 -11.02 22.75
CA ALA A 520 13.11 -10.93 21.43
C ALA A 520 13.58 -12.31 20.93
N MET A 521 14.20 -13.10 21.81
CA MET A 521 14.63 -14.47 21.48
C MET A 521 13.45 -15.41 21.21
N ASP A 522 12.35 -15.27 21.96
CA ASP A 522 11.12 -16.02 21.73
C ASP A 522 10.55 -15.74 20.32
N PHE A 523 10.44 -14.46 19.93
CA PHE A 523 10.04 -14.11 18.56
C PHE A 523 10.99 -14.65 17.51
N LEU A 524 12.31 -14.57 17.73
CA LEU A 524 13.30 -15.10 16.79
C LEU A 524 13.18 -16.62 16.62
N LEU A 525 12.96 -17.36 17.69
CA LEU A 525 12.73 -18.80 17.63
C LEU A 525 11.45 -19.10 16.82
N LEU A 526 10.36 -18.39 17.12
CA LEU A 526 9.08 -18.53 16.41
C LEU A 526 9.18 -18.17 14.92
N GLN A 527 9.92 -17.11 14.55
CA GLN A 527 9.90 -16.54 13.19
C GLN A 527 11.03 -16.99 12.26
N LYS A 528 12.12 -17.56 12.81
CA LYS A 528 13.30 -18.00 12.04
C LYS A 528 13.63 -19.48 12.17
N ILE A 529 13.27 -20.10 13.29
CA ILE A 529 13.69 -21.47 13.57
C ILE A 529 12.54 -22.45 13.34
N LEU A 530 11.44 -22.30 14.08
CA LEU A 530 10.27 -23.18 14.00
C LEU A 530 9.67 -23.32 12.58
N PRO A 531 9.62 -22.26 11.73
CA PRO A 531 9.06 -22.35 10.38
C PRO A 531 9.80 -23.32 9.45
N ARG A 532 11.03 -23.69 9.80
CA ARG A 532 11.88 -24.64 9.06
C ARG A 532 11.64 -26.09 9.48
N ILE A 533 10.85 -26.33 10.52
CA ILE A 533 10.58 -27.64 11.10
C ILE A 533 9.25 -28.18 10.54
N GLN A 534 9.35 -29.29 9.80
CA GLN A 534 8.21 -30.08 9.34
C GLN A 534 8.64 -31.52 9.10
N GLY A 535 7.72 -32.47 9.26
CA GLY A 535 7.97 -33.88 8.99
C GLY A 535 7.24 -34.83 9.93
N SER A 536 7.48 -36.13 9.70
CA SER A 536 6.87 -37.26 10.43
C SER A 536 7.93 -38.19 11.05
N SER A 537 9.20 -37.81 11.04
CA SER A 537 10.28 -38.65 11.55
C SER A 537 10.45 -38.55 13.06
N SER A 538 10.92 -39.63 13.69
CA SER A 538 11.25 -39.63 15.13
C SER A 538 12.31 -38.58 15.50
N ALA A 539 13.19 -38.21 14.56
CA ALA A 539 14.13 -37.12 14.72
C ALA A 539 13.42 -35.76 14.89
N ILE A 540 12.31 -35.51 14.19
CA ILE A 540 11.48 -34.32 14.37
C ILE A 540 10.85 -34.32 15.76
N LYS A 541 10.25 -35.45 16.20
CA LYS A 541 9.70 -35.56 17.56
C LYS A 541 10.72 -35.19 18.63
N ARG A 542 11.94 -35.75 18.55
CA ARG A 542 13.04 -35.42 19.49
C ARG A 542 13.44 -33.96 19.42
N THR A 543 13.54 -33.40 18.20
CA THR A 543 13.86 -31.98 18.01
C THR A 543 12.83 -31.07 18.67
N LEU A 544 11.53 -31.36 18.54
CA LEU A 544 10.47 -30.58 19.20
C LEU A 544 10.58 -30.61 20.73
N ILE A 545 10.86 -31.79 21.29
CA ILE A 545 11.05 -31.97 22.74
C ILE A 545 12.25 -31.15 23.22
N ASP A 546 13.40 -31.26 22.55
CA ASP A 546 14.62 -30.58 22.98
C ASP A 546 14.50 -29.06 22.84
N LEU A 547 13.84 -28.56 21.79
CA LEU A 547 13.52 -27.14 21.68
C LEU A 547 12.57 -26.67 22.79
N PHE A 548 11.58 -27.50 23.16
CA PHE A 548 10.66 -27.16 24.23
C PHE A 548 11.36 -27.07 25.60
N LYS A 549 12.30 -27.98 25.88
CA LYS A 549 13.15 -27.92 27.09
C LYS A 549 13.92 -26.60 27.19
N ILE A 550 14.46 -26.13 26.06
CA ILE A 550 15.12 -24.83 25.97
C ILE A 550 14.12 -23.71 26.28
N CYS A 551 12.91 -23.77 25.71
CA CYS A 551 11.87 -22.75 25.93
C CYS A 551 11.40 -22.64 27.38
N ILE A 552 11.41 -23.74 28.13
CA ILE A 552 11.08 -23.73 29.58
C ILE A 552 12.29 -23.46 30.48
N GLY A 553 13.47 -23.22 29.91
CA GLY A 553 14.69 -22.95 30.68
C GLY A 553 15.21 -24.15 31.47
N ASN A 554 14.77 -25.36 31.14
CA ASN A 554 15.15 -26.58 31.86
C ASN A 554 15.63 -27.65 30.89
N ASP A 555 16.91 -27.57 30.53
CA ASP A 555 17.60 -28.54 29.67
C ASP A 555 17.60 -29.96 30.26
N SER A 556 17.36 -30.09 31.58
CA SER A 556 17.32 -31.37 32.31
C SER A 556 15.92 -31.96 32.48
N ALA A 557 14.87 -31.31 31.97
CA ALA A 557 13.51 -31.81 32.12
C ALA A 557 13.36 -33.22 31.52
N THR A 558 12.85 -34.15 32.32
CA THR A 558 12.58 -35.54 31.91
C THR A 558 11.29 -35.60 31.10
N LEU A 559 11.35 -35.15 29.85
CA LEU A 559 10.38 -35.47 28.81
C LEU A 559 10.92 -36.64 28.01
N ASN A 560 10.32 -37.83 28.15
CA ASN A 560 10.74 -39.01 27.41
C ASN A 560 9.96 -39.07 26.09
N PRO A 561 10.65 -39.15 24.92
CA PRO A 561 9.99 -39.26 23.62
C PRO A 561 9.05 -40.48 23.47
N GLU A 562 9.22 -41.50 24.32
CA GLU A 562 8.42 -42.73 24.35
C GLU A 562 7.17 -42.65 25.23
N ASP A 563 6.98 -41.54 25.99
CA ASP A 563 5.79 -41.37 26.82
C ASP A 563 4.51 -41.30 25.95
N ILE A 564 3.40 -41.75 26.54
CA ILE A 564 2.06 -41.58 25.97
C ILE A 564 1.66 -40.10 26.14
N SER A 565 1.22 -39.44 25.05
CA SER A 565 0.78 -38.04 25.03
C SER A 565 1.84 -37.04 25.53
N VAL A 566 3.01 -36.99 24.89
CA VAL A 566 4.09 -36.05 25.25
C VAL A 566 3.59 -34.59 25.24
N TYR A 567 2.68 -34.25 24.33
CA TYR A 567 2.13 -32.89 24.25
C TYR A 567 1.40 -32.44 25.53
N GLU A 568 0.76 -33.34 26.28
CA GLU A 568 0.06 -33.02 27.54
C GLU A 568 1.06 -32.66 28.64
N ASN A 569 2.16 -33.41 28.74
CA ASN A 569 3.25 -33.13 29.67
C ASN A 569 3.92 -31.79 29.35
N MET A 570 4.11 -31.49 28.06
CA MET A 570 4.59 -30.18 27.63
C MET A 570 3.59 -29.07 28.00
N GLN A 571 2.29 -29.29 27.78
CA GLN A 571 1.24 -28.31 28.09
C GLN A 571 1.21 -27.94 29.59
N GLN A 572 1.41 -28.91 30.49
CA GLN A 572 1.48 -28.65 31.93
C GLN A 572 2.69 -27.78 32.33
N SER A 573 3.78 -27.81 31.54
CA SER A 573 5.01 -27.06 31.81
C SER A 573 5.00 -25.65 31.22
N LEU A 574 4.03 -25.31 30.35
CA LEU A 574 3.91 -24.00 29.69
C LEU A 574 3.92 -22.78 30.62
N PRO A 575 3.27 -22.79 31.82
CA PRO A 575 3.28 -21.61 32.71
C PRO A 575 4.67 -21.15 33.14
N ASN A 576 5.66 -22.04 33.12
CA ASN A 576 7.04 -21.74 33.52
C ASN A 576 7.94 -21.39 32.31
N ALA A 577 7.38 -21.25 31.11
CA ALA A 577 8.15 -21.01 29.90
C ALA A 577 8.82 -19.63 29.89
N ILE A 578 10.13 -19.60 29.65
CA ILE A 578 10.90 -18.38 29.38
C ILE A 578 10.56 -17.86 27.98
N TYR A 579 10.44 -18.76 27.01
CA TYR A 579 10.00 -18.48 25.64
C TYR A 579 8.57 -19.01 25.45
N ARG A 580 7.61 -18.23 25.95
CA ARG A 580 6.19 -18.57 26.03
C ARG A 580 5.57 -18.89 24.67
N PHE A 581 5.74 -18.02 23.67
CA PHE A 581 5.08 -18.16 22.37
C PHE A 581 5.61 -19.35 21.59
N SER A 582 6.93 -19.53 21.60
CA SER A 582 7.58 -20.69 20.99
C SER A 582 7.21 -21.99 21.69
N ALA A 583 7.14 -22.00 23.03
CA ALA A 583 6.71 -23.17 23.77
C ALA A 583 5.26 -23.57 23.42
N GLU A 584 4.34 -22.60 23.34
CA GLU A 584 2.96 -22.84 22.93
C GLU A 584 2.89 -23.41 21.50
N LYS A 585 3.65 -22.85 20.56
CA LYS A 585 3.72 -23.37 19.18
C LYS A 585 4.31 -24.78 19.13
N LEU A 586 5.33 -25.08 19.92
CA LEU A 586 5.94 -26.41 20.00
C LEU A 586 4.97 -27.46 20.58
N VAL A 587 4.17 -27.10 21.59
CA VAL A 587 3.10 -27.97 22.12
C VAL A 587 2.09 -28.28 21.02
N PHE A 588 1.65 -27.26 20.29
CA PHE A 588 0.72 -27.44 19.17
C PHE A 588 1.31 -28.34 18.07
N MET A 589 2.57 -28.11 17.69
CA MET A 589 3.28 -28.95 16.71
C MET A 589 3.45 -30.40 17.20
N MET A 590 3.74 -30.62 18.48
CA MET A 590 3.83 -31.97 19.06
C MET A 590 2.48 -32.68 19.04
N ARG A 591 1.40 -31.97 19.41
CA ARG A 591 0.05 -32.52 19.37
C ARG A 591 -0.30 -33.01 17.96
N ARG A 592 -0.06 -32.20 16.92
CA ARG A 592 -0.26 -32.60 15.51
C ARG A 592 0.61 -33.78 15.11
N TYR A 593 1.86 -33.82 15.56
CA TYR A 593 2.74 -34.97 15.32
C TYR A 593 2.15 -36.26 15.90
N GLU A 594 1.63 -36.23 17.13
CA GLU A 594 1.09 -37.41 17.82
C GLU A 594 -0.31 -37.81 17.33
N GLU A 595 -1.17 -36.84 16.98
CA GLU A 595 -2.53 -37.08 16.48
C GLU A 595 -2.54 -37.47 14.98
N ASP A 596 -1.76 -36.79 14.13
CA ASP A 596 -1.82 -36.93 12.67
C ASP A 596 -0.62 -37.67 12.07
N GLY A 597 0.41 -37.96 12.87
CA GLY A 597 1.65 -38.57 12.41
C GLY A 597 2.55 -37.64 11.59
N PHE A 598 2.19 -36.36 11.46
CA PHE A 598 2.95 -35.34 10.74
C PHE A 598 2.78 -33.99 11.42
N THR A 599 3.84 -33.19 11.44
CA THR A 599 3.79 -31.83 11.97
C THR A 599 4.41 -30.85 11.01
N SER A 600 3.90 -29.63 11.02
CA SER A 600 4.45 -28.50 10.30
C SER A 600 4.14 -27.25 11.12
N TYR A 601 5.06 -26.29 11.12
CA TYR A 601 4.77 -24.95 11.63
C TYR A 601 3.54 -24.32 10.96
N TRP A 602 3.29 -24.72 9.71
CA TRP A 602 2.33 -24.07 8.82
C TRP A 602 0.91 -24.69 8.83
N LEU A 603 0.68 -25.77 9.57
CA LEU A 603 -0.55 -26.60 9.49
C LEU A 603 -1.27 -26.76 10.83
#